data_AF-A0A3M6VSS4-F1
#
_entry.id   AF-A0A3M6VSS4-F1
#
_cell.length_a   1.000
_cell.length_b   1.000
_cell.length_c   1.000
_cell.angle_alpha   90.00
_cell.angle_beta   90.00
_cell.angle_gamma   90.00
#
_symmetry.space_group_name_H-M   'P 1'
#
loop_
_entity.id
_entity.type
_entity.pdbx_description
1 polymer ?
#
loop_
_entity_poly.entity_id
_entity_poly.type
_entity_poly.pdbx_seq_one_letter_code
_entity_poly.pdbx_strand_id
1 'polypeptide(L)'
;MDRTLMERARKMLSHMQVDKIGLREAVNTAVYVTYRVPCASHNNVTSHEVINGRKPDPMAMRVFGTKGYAHVDKLKSTKLNKNRFRCLFLGYYEQI
;
A
#
# COMPACT_ATOMS: atom_id res chain seq x y z
N MET A 1 -18.81 2.29 -5.30
CA MET A 1 -17.55 2.00 -4.58
C MET A 1 -16.35 2.66 -5.27
N ASP A 2 -16.34 2.73 -6.60
CA ASP A 2 -15.22 3.29 -7.38
C ASP A 2 -14.90 4.76 -7.07
N ARG A 3 -15.92 5.61 -6.90
CA ARG A 3 -15.70 7.03 -6.53
C ARG A 3 -14.95 7.18 -5.21
N THR A 4 -15.33 6.41 -4.18
CA THR A 4 -14.70 6.44 -2.85
C THR A 4 -13.26 5.95 -2.90
N LEU A 5 -12.97 4.91 -3.68
CA LEU A 5 -11.60 4.40 -3.87
C LEU A 5 -10.73 5.44 -4.59
N MET A 6 -11.26 6.07 -5.63
CA MET A 6 -10.56 7.14 -6.35
C MET A 6 -10.29 8.35 -5.47
N GLU A 7 -11.23 8.75 -4.62
CA GLU A 7 -11.03 9.82 -3.65
C GLU A 7 -9.95 9.47 -2.63
N ARG A 8 -9.96 8.23 -2.09
CA ARG A 8 -8.91 7.73 -1.18
C ARG A 8 -7.54 7.74 -1.85
N ALA A 9 -7.43 7.24 -3.07
CA ALA A 9 -6.18 7.21 -3.83
C ALA A 9 -5.64 8.63 -4.09
N ARG A 10 -6.50 9.57 -4.51
CA ARG A 10 -6.10 10.99 -4.68
C ARG A 10 -5.61 11.61 -3.38
N LYS A 11 -6.25 11.30 -2.25
CA LYS A 11 -5.82 11.77 -0.92
C LYS A 11 -4.46 11.18 -0.53
N MET A 12 -4.20 9.90 -0.79
CA MET A 12 -2.89 9.27 -0.55
C MET A 12 -1.78 9.94 -1.37
N LEU A 13 -2.02 10.19 -2.66
CA LEU A 13 -1.06 10.88 -3.53
C LEU A 13 -0.78 12.31 -3.06
N SER A 14 -1.85 13.06 -2.75
CA SER A 14 -1.72 14.44 -2.26
C SER A 14 -1.01 14.53 -0.92
N HIS A 15 -1.26 13.59 -0.01
CA HIS A 15 -0.61 13.55 1.30
C HIS A 15 0.89 13.31 1.19
N MET A 16 1.31 12.42 0.29
CA MET A 16 2.71 12.03 0.14
C MET A 16 3.45 12.79 -0.96
N GLN A 17 2.78 13.74 -1.62
CA GLN A 17 3.30 14.51 -2.76
C GLN A 17 3.87 13.59 -3.85
N VAL A 18 3.18 12.48 -4.10
CA VAL A 18 3.55 11.51 -5.15
C VAL A 18 2.85 11.91 -6.44
N ASP A 19 3.61 11.85 -7.53
CA ASP A 19 3.12 12.22 -8.85
C ASP A 19 2.00 11.28 -9.33
N LYS A 20 1.21 11.75 -10.31
CA LYS A 20 0.05 10.98 -10.81
C LYS A 20 0.40 9.61 -11.38
N ILE A 21 1.67 9.38 -11.70
CA ILE A 21 2.22 8.10 -12.16
C ILE A 21 1.93 6.98 -11.15
N GLY A 22 1.90 7.29 -9.84
CA GLY A 22 1.58 6.33 -8.78
C GLY A 22 0.08 6.08 -8.55
N LEU A 23 -0.81 6.57 -9.44
CA LEU A 23 -2.25 6.47 -9.22
C LEU A 23 -2.76 5.03 -9.18
N ARG A 24 -2.25 4.16 -10.04
CA ARG A 24 -2.66 2.75 -10.06
C ARG A 24 -2.32 2.07 -8.74
N GLU A 25 -1.10 2.29 -8.25
CA GLU A 25 -0.61 1.71 -7.00
C GLU A 25 -1.32 2.31 -5.78
N ALA A 26 -1.67 3.61 -5.84
CA ALA A 26 -2.49 4.26 -4.83
C ALA A 26 -3.93 3.70 -4.79
N VAL A 27 -4.53 3.41 -5.94
CA VAL A 27 -5.86 2.76 -6.02
C VAL A 27 -5.81 1.36 -5.43
N ASN A 28 -4.82 0.54 -5.79
CA ASN A 28 -4.65 -0.78 -5.18
C ASN A 28 -4.46 -0.70 -3.67
N THR A 29 -3.71 0.28 -3.18
CA THR A 29 -3.55 0.50 -1.74
C THR A 29 -4.86 0.92 -1.09
N ALA A 30 -5.64 1.79 -1.73
CA ALA A 30 -6.95 2.19 -1.24
C ALA A 30 -7.89 0.98 -1.13
N VAL A 31 -7.89 0.09 -2.12
CA VAL A 31 -8.63 -1.18 -2.10
C VAL A 31 -8.16 -2.06 -0.94
N TYR A 32 -6.86 -2.30 -0.83
CA TYR A 32 -6.24 -3.10 0.23
C TYR A 32 -6.63 -2.63 1.64
N VAL A 33 -6.55 -1.32 1.89
CA VAL A 33 -6.94 -0.71 3.16
C VAL A 33 -8.44 -0.84 3.40
N THR A 34 -9.26 -0.61 2.37
CA THR A 34 -10.73 -0.67 2.49
C THR A 34 -11.20 -2.05 2.93
N TYR A 35 -10.58 -3.13 2.42
CA TYR A 35 -10.93 -4.49 2.81
C TYR A 35 -10.55 -4.85 4.25
N ARG A 36 -9.60 -4.13 4.84
CA ARG A 36 -9.00 -4.44 6.15
C ARG A 36 -9.39 -3.47 7.26
N VAL A 37 -10.15 -2.43 6.94
CA VAL A 37 -10.69 -1.48 7.92
C VAL A 37 -12.13 -1.88 8.26
N PRO A 38 -12.50 -1.88 9.55
CA PRO A 38 -13.88 -2.14 9.98
C PRO A 38 -14.84 -1.18 9.30
N CYS A 39 -15.94 -1.70 8.77
CA CYS A 39 -16.98 -0.87 8.17
C CYS A 39 -18.27 -1.01 8.96
N ALA A 40 -18.92 0.13 9.26
CA ALA A 40 -20.22 0.14 9.94
C ALA A 40 -21.27 -0.67 9.17
N SER A 41 -21.19 -0.73 7.84
CA SER A 41 -22.07 -1.55 7.00
C SER A 41 -21.94 -3.06 7.23
N HIS A 42 -20.85 -3.51 7.85
CA HIS A 42 -20.55 -4.92 8.12
C HIS A 42 -20.50 -5.20 9.64
N ASN A 43 -21.32 -4.51 10.44
CA ASN A 43 -21.32 -4.66 11.91
C ASN A 43 -19.94 -4.49 12.56
N ASN A 44 -19.13 -3.55 12.06
CA ASN A 44 -17.74 -3.32 12.48
C ASN A 44 -16.80 -4.52 12.27
N VAL A 45 -17.14 -5.43 11.36
CA VAL A 45 -16.27 -6.49 10.86
C VAL A 45 -15.59 -6.01 9.56
N THR A 46 -14.37 -6.46 9.31
CA THR A 46 -13.65 -6.15 8.07
C THR A 46 -14.11 -7.08 6.95
N SER A 47 -14.15 -6.59 5.70
CA SER A 47 -14.46 -7.45 4.55
C SER A 47 -13.45 -8.61 4.40
N HIS A 48 -12.19 -8.40 4.79
CA HIS A 48 -11.18 -9.44 4.85
C HIS A 48 -11.56 -10.56 5.84
N GLU A 49 -12.09 -10.24 7.01
CA GLU A 49 -12.58 -11.24 7.97
C GLU A 49 -13.78 -12.02 7.41
N VAL A 50 -14.71 -11.32 6.77
CA VAL A 50 -15.90 -11.95 6.18
C VAL A 50 -15.52 -12.94 5.07
N ILE A 51 -14.54 -12.61 4.25
CA ILE A 51 -14.13 -13.42 3.10
C ILE A 51 -13.14 -14.52 3.49
N ASN A 52 -12.11 -14.19 4.27
CA ASN A 52 -11.00 -15.11 4.58
C ASN A 52 -11.17 -15.84 5.91
N GLY A 53 -12.23 -15.55 6.68
CA GLY A 53 -12.49 -16.13 8.00
C GLY A 53 -11.45 -15.77 9.07
N ARG A 54 -10.53 -14.83 8.78
CA ARG A 54 -9.42 -14.43 9.66
C ARG A 54 -9.24 -12.93 9.74
N LYS A 55 -8.85 -12.45 10.92
CA LYS A 55 -8.53 -11.04 11.15
C LYS A 55 -7.34 -10.61 10.28
N PRO A 56 -7.37 -9.41 9.66
CA PRO A 56 -6.20 -8.89 8.99
C PRO A 56 -5.09 -8.62 10.02
N ASP A 57 -3.85 -8.90 9.66
CA ASP A 57 -2.70 -8.56 10.49
C ASP A 57 -2.40 -7.05 10.37
N PRO A 58 -2.52 -6.27 11.46
CA PRO A 58 -2.20 -4.84 11.44
C PRO A 58 -0.72 -4.58 11.15
N MET A 59 0.18 -5.49 11.52
CA MET A 59 1.62 -5.34 11.29
C MET A 59 2.01 -5.40 9.82
N ALA A 60 1.17 -6.00 8.98
CA ALA A 60 1.34 -6.00 7.53
C ALA A 60 0.99 -4.65 6.88
N MET A 61 0.30 -3.76 7.60
CA MET A 61 -0.07 -2.44 7.08
C MET A 61 1.12 -1.46 7.08
N ARG A 62 1.21 -0.68 6.00
CA ARG A 62 2.27 0.28 5.69
C ARG A 62 1.61 1.50 5.05
N VAL A 63 2.09 2.68 5.44
CA VAL A 63 1.59 3.94 4.91
C VAL A 63 2.13 4.13 3.50
N PHE A 64 1.23 4.38 2.54
CA PHE A 64 1.61 4.74 1.16
C PHE A 64 2.65 5.87 1.17
N GLY A 65 3.62 5.83 0.26
CA GLY A 65 4.69 6.81 0.12
C GLY A 65 5.77 6.76 1.21
N THR A 66 5.73 5.82 2.15
CA THR A 66 6.76 5.72 3.20
C THR A 66 8.14 5.52 2.57
N LYS A 67 9.14 6.27 3.04
CA LYS A 67 10.53 6.13 2.59
C LYS A 67 11.11 4.81 3.08
N GLY A 68 11.66 4.03 2.17
CA GLY A 68 12.35 2.77 2.43
C GLY A 68 13.73 2.74 1.80
N TYR A 69 14.45 1.64 2.06
CA TYR A 69 15.71 1.32 1.41
C TYR A 69 15.62 -0.08 0.81
N ALA A 70 15.72 -0.16 -0.51
CA ALA A 70 15.76 -1.43 -1.20
C ALA A 70 17.22 -1.90 -1.31
N HIS A 71 17.45 -3.18 -1.03
CA HIS A 71 18.77 -3.78 -1.16
C HIS A 71 19.12 -4.00 -2.64
N VAL A 72 20.33 -3.64 -3.02
CA VAL A 72 20.89 -3.97 -4.33
C VAL A 72 21.71 -5.25 -4.19
N ASP A 73 21.40 -6.25 -5.01
CA ASP A 73 22.15 -7.51 -5.04
C ASP A 73 23.64 -7.27 -5.19
N LYS A 74 24.44 -7.97 -4.39
CA LYS A 74 25.91 -7.88 -4.40
C LYS A 74 26.51 -8.15 -5.78
N LEU A 75 25.90 -9.01 -6.60
CA LEU A 75 26.34 -9.28 -7.98
C LEU A 75 26.25 -8.06 -8.91
N LYS A 76 25.36 -7.10 -8.61
CA LYS A 76 25.22 -5.84 -9.35
C LYS A 76 25.94 -4.67 -8.67
N SER A 77 26.51 -4.90 -7.49
CA SER A 77 27.22 -3.88 -6.72
C SER A 77 28.73 -4.03 -6.92
N THR A 78 29.35 -3.09 -7.62
CA THR A 78 30.81 -2.96 -7.65
C THR A 78 31.29 -2.53 -6.25
N LYS A 79 32.46 -3.00 -5.82
CA LYS A 79 33.03 -2.96 -4.44
C LYS A 79 32.92 -1.66 -3.62
N LEU A 80 32.52 -0.53 -4.23
CA LEU A 80 32.40 0.81 -3.63
C LEU A 80 31.02 1.49 -3.82
N ASN A 81 30.05 0.85 -4.48
CA ASN A 81 28.74 1.46 -4.71
C ASN A 81 27.77 1.26 -3.54
N LYS A 82 26.83 2.22 -3.37
CA LYS A 82 25.79 2.17 -2.34
C LYS A 82 24.97 0.88 -2.48
N ASN A 83 25.06 -0.01 -1.48
CA ASN A 83 24.33 -1.29 -1.41
C ASN A 83 22.81 -1.15 -1.19
N ARG A 84 22.30 0.08 -1.15
CA ARG A 84 20.90 0.41 -0.88
C ARG A 84 20.51 1.68 -1.64
N PHE A 85 19.36 1.65 -2.30
CA PHE A 85 18.75 2.84 -2.88
C PHE A 85 17.52 3.24 -2.07
N ARG A 86 17.33 4.56 -1.94
CA ARG A 86 16.13 5.11 -1.29
C ARG A 86 14.94 4.90 -2.23
N CYS A 87 13.85 4.37 -1.70
CA CYS A 87 12.62 4.13 -2.44
C CYS A 87 11.40 4.63 -1.64
N LEU A 88 10.24 4.66 -2.31
CA LEU A 88 8.95 4.94 -1.69
C LEU A 88 8.09 3.69 -1.76
N PHE A 89 7.34 3.41 -0.69
CA PHE A 89 6.35 2.34 -0.68
C PHE A 89 5.16 2.75 -1.54
N LEU A 90 5.03 2.16 -2.72
CA LEU A 90 3.94 2.49 -3.65
C LEU A 90 2.65 1.72 -3.37
N GLY A 91 2.67 0.65 -2.58
CA GLY A 91 1.43 -0.05 -2.24
C GLY A 91 1.55 -1.56 -2.27
N TYR A 92 0.38 -2.18 -2.32
CA TYR A 92 0.23 -3.63 -2.25
C TYR A 92 -0.04 -4.23 -3.62
N TYR A 93 0.61 -5.36 -3.87
CA TYR A 93 0.28 -6.26 -4.97
C TYR A 93 -0.52 -7.42 -4.39
N GLU A 94 -1.77 -7.14 -4.00
CA GLU A 94 -2.69 -8.20 -3.60
C GLU A 94 -3.88 -8.13 -4.55
N GLN A 95 -4.11 -9.21 -5.29
CA GLN A 95 -5.33 -9.39 -6.05
C GLN A 95 -6.40 -9.84 -5.06
N ILE A 96 -7.33 -8.95 -4.78
CA ILE A 96 -8.54 -9.25 -4.01
C ILE A 96 -9.61 -9.76 -4.95
#